data_AF-I9VK26-F1
#
_entry.id   AF-I9VK26-F1
#
_cell.length_a   1.000
_cell.length_b   1.000
_cell.length_c   1.000
_cell.angle_alpha   90.00
_cell.angle_beta   90.00
_cell.angle_gamma   90.00
#
_symmetry.space_group_name_H-M   'P 1'
#
loop_
_entity.id
_entity.type
_entity.pdbx_description
1 polymer ?
#
loop_
_entity_poly.entity_id
_entity_poly.type
_entity_poly.pdbx_seq_one_letter_code
_entity_poly.pdbx_strand_id
1 'polypeptide(L)'
;MKDLEDDEREFPIRVYTKVELALLYAPHLSENAALNNLSRWMRHNKLLMAALEEVGYYKYRHSFTPKEVRLIFRYMGEPGA
;
A
#
# COMPACT_ATOMS: atom_id res chain seq x y z
N MET A 1 -11.34 -8.70 -17.63
CA MET A 1 -10.41 -8.02 -18.54
C MET A 1 -10.30 -6.55 -18.13
N LYS A 2 -9.63 -6.26 -17.01
CA LYS A 2 -9.24 -4.87 -16.65
C LYS A 2 -7.87 -4.83 -15.92
N ASP A 3 -7.16 -5.95 -15.93
CA ASP A 3 -5.94 -6.16 -15.13
C ASP A 3 -4.65 -5.91 -15.94
N LEU A 4 -4.73 -5.82 -17.27
CA LEU A 4 -3.57 -5.63 -18.14
C LEU A 4 -3.06 -4.17 -18.17
N GLU A 5 -3.91 -3.18 -17.89
CA GLU A 5 -3.53 -1.75 -17.84
C GLU A 5 -2.93 -1.33 -16.49
N ASP A 6 -3.02 -2.18 -15.47
CA ASP A 6 -2.40 -1.90 -14.17
C ASP A 6 -0.88 -2.14 -14.22
N ASP A 7 -0.39 -3.07 -15.05
CA ASP A 7 1.01 -3.50 -15.06
C ASP A 7 1.98 -2.52 -15.78
N GLU A 8 1.48 -1.66 -16.68
CA GLU A 8 2.31 -0.69 -17.42
C GLU A 8 2.48 0.66 -16.70
N ARG A 9 1.89 0.83 -15.51
CA ARG A 9 2.03 2.06 -14.71
C ARG A 9 3.38 2.11 -14.04
N GLU A 10 3.84 3.32 -13.72
CA GLU A 10 5.03 3.52 -12.88
C GLU A 10 4.91 2.79 -11.53
N PHE A 11 3.68 2.73 -10.98
CA PHE A 11 3.35 1.96 -9.78
C PHE A 11 2.23 0.95 -10.09
N PRO A 12 2.57 -0.28 -10.53
CA PRO A 12 1.57 -1.23 -10.96
C PRO A 12 0.77 -1.83 -9.80
N ILE A 13 -0.52 -2.12 -10.00
CA ILE A 13 -1.35 -2.73 -8.95
C ILE A 13 -1.09 -4.24 -8.87
N ARG A 14 -0.05 -4.62 -8.13
CA ARG A 14 0.34 -6.01 -7.87
C ARG A 14 0.49 -6.31 -6.39
N VAL A 15 0.94 -7.51 -6.06
CA VAL A 15 1.38 -7.83 -4.70
C VAL A 15 2.64 -7.03 -4.39
N TYR A 16 2.66 -6.38 -3.23
CA TYR A 16 3.84 -5.73 -2.67
C TYR A 16 4.12 -6.31 -1.30
N THR A 17 5.40 -6.50 -0.96
CA THR A 17 5.74 -6.69 0.46
C THR A 17 5.50 -5.37 1.21
N LYS A 18 5.27 -5.45 2.53
CA LYS A 18 5.08 -4.23 3.33
C LYS A 18 6.30 -3.31 3.29
N VAL A 19 7.50 -3.90 3.30
CA VAL A 19 8.77 -3.16 3.23
C VAL A 19 8.90 -2.48 1.88
N GLU A 20 8.70 -3.23 0.80
CA GLU A 20 8.75 -2.71 -0.57
C GLU A 20 7.77 -1.54 -0.76
N LEU A 21 6.51 -1.71 -0.38
CA LEU A 21 5.51 -0.64 -0.50
C LEU A 21 5.90 0.57 0.36
N ALA A 22 6.39 0.34 1.58
CA ALA A 22 6.79 1.42 2.48
C ALA A 22 7.97 2.22 1.92
N LEU A 23 8.96 1.55 1.33
CA LEU A 23 10.11 2.20 0.71
C LEU A 23 9.72 2.97 -0.56
N LEU A 24 8.70 2.54 -1.30
CA LEU A 24 8.18 3.33 -2.42
C LEU A 24 7.65 4.69 -1.96
N TYR A 25 6.96 4.75 -0.83
CA TYR A 25 6.47 6.03 -0.29
C TYR A 25 7.55 6.84 0.45
N ALA A 26 8.59 6.19 0.98
CA ALA A 26 9.61 6.83 1.79
C ALA A 26 11.02 6.29 1.49
N PRO A 27 11.55 6.52 0.27
CA PRO A 27 12.78 5.88 -0.21
C PRO A 27 14.04 6.32 0.55
N HIS A 28 13.98 7.43 1.27
CA HIS A 28 15.11 7.98 2.03
C HIS A 28 15.23 7.41 3.46
N LEU A 29 14.27 6.58 3.89
CA LEU A 29 14.23 6.01 5.23
C LEU A 29 14.80 4.59 5.24
N SER A 30 15.27 4.13 6.41
CA SER A 30 15.55 2.71 6.61
C SER A 30 14.26 1.89 6.57
N GLU A 31 14.36 0.59 6.26
CA GLU A 31 13.19 -0.30 6.13
C GLU A 31 12.23 -0.21 7.33
N ASN A 32 12.78 -0.28 8.55
CA ASN A 32 11.99 -0.19 9.78
C ASN A 32 11.32 1.18 9.95
N ALA A 33 12.02 2.26 9.60
CA ALA A 33 11.46 3.60 9.67
C ALA A 33 10.35 3.80 8.62
N ALA A 34 10.56 3.31 7.39
CA ALA A 34 9.56 3.34 6.33
C ALA A 34 8.31 2.53 6.72
N LEU A 35 8.47 1.31 7.23
CA LEU A 35 7.37 0.46 7.71
C LEU A 35 6.54 1.13 8.82
N ASN A 36 7.23 1.72 9.80
CA ASN A 36 6.58 2.43 10.90
C ASN A 36 5.82 3.66 10.39
N ASN A 37 6.39 4.38 9.41
CA ASN A 37 5.77 5.54 8.79
C ASN A 37 4.50 5.15 8.00
N LEU A 38 4.61 4.17 7.10
CA LEU A 38 3.48 3.63 6.36
C LEU A 38 2.36 3.15 7.31
N SER A 39 2.71 2.38 8.34
CA SER A 39 1.75 1.91 9.34
C SER A 39 1.10 3.04 10.13
N ARG A 40 1.80 4.16 10.34
CA ARG A 40 1.25 5.34 11.00
C ARG A 40 0.30 6.08 10.06
N TRP A 41 0.69 6.33 8.81
CA TRP A 41 -0.16 6.98 7.81
C TRP A 41 -1.46 6.22 7.57
N MET A 42 -1.38 4.88 7.37
CA MET A 42 -2.59 4.07 7.20
C MET A 42 -3.52 4.19 8.40
N ARG A 43 -3.00 4.09 9.64
CA ARG A 43 -3.83 4.19 10.86
C ARG A 43 -4.48 5.55 11.09
N HIS A 44 -3.86 6.62 10.59
CA HIS A 44 -4.44 7.97 10.64
C HIS A 44 -5.56 8.15 9.62
N ASN A 45 -5.48 7.47 8.46
CA ASN A 45 -6.54 7.48 7.46
C ASN A 45 -7.65 6.47 7.81
N LYS A 46 -8.68 6.93 8.52
CA LYS A 46 -9.80 6.08 8.98
C LYS A 46 -10.61 5.47 7.84
N LEU A 47 -10.77 6.19 6.73
CA LEU A 47 -11.49 5.69 5.56
C LEU A 47 -10.73 4.54 4.89
N LEU A 48 -9.40 4.67 4.77
CA LEU A 48 -8.55 3.58 4.28
C LEU A 48 -8.65 2.36 5.19
N MET A 49 -8.54 2.52 6.50
CA MET A 49 -8.60 1.39 7.44
C MET A 49 -9.95 0.67 7.38
N ALA A 50 -11.06 1.40 7.29
CA ALA A 50 -12.39 0.80 7.13
C ALA A 50 -12.49 0.01 5.82
N ALA A 51 -12.04 0.59 4.70
CA ALA A 51 -12.05 -0.10 3.41
C ALA A 51 -11.14 -1.33 3.38
N LEU A 52 -9.99 -1.29 4.07
CA LEU A 52 -9.09 -2.43 4.23
C LEU A 52 -9.75 -3.55 5.07
N GLU A 53 -10.45 -3.19 6.14
CA GLU A 53 -11.18 -4.14 6.97
C GLU A 53 -12.30 -4.84 6.18
N GLU A 54 -13.07 -4.11 5.39
CA GLU A 54 -14.13 -4.66 4.52
C GLU A 54 -13.61 -5.70 3.51
N VAL A 55 -12.37 -5.56 3.05
CA VAL A 55 -11.75 -6.51 2.11
C VAL A 55 -10.95 -7.62 2.80
N GLY A 56 -10.98 -7.70 4.13
CA GLY A 56 -10.34 -8.75 4.92
C GLY A 56 -8.85 -8.55 5.16
N TYR A 57 -8.40 -7.29 5.31
CA TYR A 57 -7.00 -6.98 5.61
C TYR A 57 -6.50 -7.70 6.87
N TYR A 58 -5.39 -8.43 6.72
CA TYR A 58 -4.77 -9.16 7.82
C TYR A 58 -3.42 -8.55 8.20
N LYS A 59 -3.37 -7.90 9.37
CA LYS A 59 -2.19 -7.16 9.83
C LYS A 59 -0.92 -8.00 10.01
N TYR A 60 -1.02 -9.32 10.19
CA TYR A 60 0.15 -10.19 10.33
C TYR A 60 0.66 -10.74 9.00
N ARG A 61 -0.01 -10.45 7.87
CA ARG A 61 0.52 -10.76 6.54
C ARG A 61 1.74 -9.88 6.25
N HIS A 62 2.76 -10.45 5.61
CA HIS A 62 3.99 -9.74 5.22
C HIS A 62 3.83 -8.92 3.94
N SER A 63 2.75 -9.12 3.19
CA SER A 63 2.45 -8.46 1.92
C SER A 63 1.04 -7.89 1.89
N PHE A 64 0.83 -6.96 0.98
CA PHE A 64 -0.48 -6.48 0.57
C PHE A 64 -0.89 -7.17 -0.73
N THR A 65 -2.16 -7.56 -0.82
CA THR A 65 -2.76 -8.09 -2.05
C THR A 65 -3.00 -6.95 -3.05
N PRO A 66 -3.17 -7.23 -4.35
CA PRO A 66 -3.47 -6.19 -5.34
C PRO A 66 -4.71 -5.37 -4.98
N LYS A 67 -5.72 -6.01 -4.38
CA LYS A 67 -6.94 -5.33 -3.90
C LYS A 67 -6.64 -4.35 -2.77
N GLU A 68 -5.81 -4.74 -1.81
CA GLU A 68 -5.38 -3.87 -0.69
C GLU A 68 -4.50 -2.71 -1.20
N VAL A 69 -3.59 -2.98 -2.13
CA VAL A 69 -2.70 -1.97 -2.76
C VAL A 69 -3.52 -0.91 -3.49
N ARG A 70 -4.54 -1.33 -4.24
CA ARG A 70 -5.47 -0.40 -4.91
C ARG A 70 -6.16 0.56 -3.94
N LEU A 71 -6.54 0.06 -2.76
CA LEU A 71 -7.13 0.90 -1.71
C LEU A 71 -6.09 1.86 -1.14
N ILE A 72 -4.89 1.37 -0.84
CA ILE A 72 -3.80 2.20 -0.33
C ILE A 72 -3.53 3.35 -1.32
N PHE A 73 -3.35 3.07 -2.61
CA PHE A 73 -3.11 4.11 -3.62
C PHE A 73 -4.29 5.07 -3.76
N ARG A 74 -5.52 4.55 -3.72
CA ARG A 74 -6.72 5.40 -3.80
C ARG A 74 -6.82 6.41 -2.66
N TYR A 75 -6.44 6.03 -1.45
CA TYR A 75 -6.62 6.87 -0.25
C TYR A 75 -5.36 7.64 0.18
N MET A 76 -4.17 7.17 -0.21
CA MET A 76 -2.89 7.80 0.12
C MET A 76 -2.20 8.47 -1.08
N GLY A 77 -2.68 8.25 -2.30
CA GLY A 77 -1.99 8.63 -3.53
C GLY A 77 -1.05 7.53 -4.03
N GLU A 78 -0.56 7.64 -5.26
CA GLU A 78 0.52 6.77 -5.73
C GLU A 78 1.85 7.18 -5.06
N PRO A 79 2.77 6.25 -4.79
CA PRO A 79 4.07 6.60 -4.20
C PRO A 79 4.81 7.61 -5.09
N GLY A 80 5.42 8.64 -4.51
CA GLY A 80 6.11 9.69 -5.28
C GLY A 80 5.23 10.83 -5.81
N ALA A 81 3.91 10.80 -5.56
CA ALA A 81 2.99 11.92 -5.78
C ALA A 81 3.02 12.99 -4.66
#